data_AF-A0A0C3BLB3-F1
#
_entry.id   AF-A0A0C3BLB3-F1
#
_cell.length_a   1.000
_cell.length_b   1.000
_cell.length_c   1.000
_cell.angle_alpha   90.00
_cell.angle_beta   90.00
_cell.angle_gamma   90.00
#
_symmetry.space_group_name_H-M   'P 1'
#
loop_
_entity.id
_entity.type
_entity.pdbx_description
1 polymer ?
#
loop_
_entity_poly.entity_id
_entity_poly.type
_entity_poly.pdbx_seq_one_letter_code
_entity_poly.pdbx_strand_id
1 'polypeptide(L)'
;MRRMMQVLTKTGEQVSPEFLDLLRWRFEALVMGEYPSTDSTSCLSIPYDFYMQMTAQATMGGYYDDRYISLQRDITVLLARNHSSFSGHKLTQRLKEMIIMLWMWGVVPGVPKRQQGMEEFFEANRDLLNLWIICHFESPYTYEIFHCLARAQAEAPNFISFWRTRSGGDVNPLFLEVLLRMNRLVKSDMDPSEHFTLINLLCQDIELGPSEDFIGYFTKSRLEYLHFIQDPCLQLLAKAVGGSAVESLHLPFIDVSSPWKESYTRIATCVFKLQENVDASYILPLCASLWNFAHEETEHLSIRAINEMNVLTRLENIFQCDMLCPSHLNGDGHLLLHVFNKFRDCKPLENMEVFTSVSKDDMVLDALLMILLLPEEYDDVSPEALGQDYGPIDPRCLSRLVNICKTVKRNQFTLLTLLADFIPKLAGHHALAAEDVEGISFCINKALYLPRDQRSVTIIPIVTTRLLECNDRMMDRNVRTMEENLVASNKAKATAYALKTLLASNLIFGGQNRKLLSCAHTHTEGNPASGWLSMNKD
;
A
#
# COMPACT_ATOMS: atom_id res chain seq x y z
N MET A 1 34.29 -28.19 21.99
CA MET A 1 33.19 -27.22 21.76
C MET A 1 33.17 -26.70 20.32
N ARG A 2 34.20 -26.02 19.82
CA ARG A 2 34.23 -25.46 18.44
C ARG A 2 33.83 -26.44 17.33
N ARG A 3 34.40 -27.65 17.30
CA ARG A 3 34.05 -28.68 16.30
C ARG A 3 32.56 -29.07 16.33
N MET A 4 31.97 -29.14 17.53
CA MET A 4 30.55 -29.45 17.71
C MET A 4 29.69 -28.28 17.24
N MET A 5 30.05 -27.05 17.58
CA MET A 5 29.34 -25.85 17.12
C MET A 5 29.37 -25.72 15.60
N GLN A 6 30.53 -25.94 14.96
CA GLN A 6 30.66 -25.94 13.50
C GLN A 6 29.77 -26.98 12.81
N VAL A 7 29.52 -28.12 13.44
CA VAL A 7 28.60 -29.14 12.90
C VAL A 7 27.16 -28.62 13.01
N LEU A 8 26.75 -28.19 14.20
CA LEU A 8 25.38 -27.73 14.47
C LEU A 8 25.01 -26.47 13.68
N THR A 9 25.95 -25.53 13.49
CA THR A 9 25.71 -24.31 12.70
C THR A 9 25.77 -24.56 11.20
N LYS A 10 26.40 -25.64 10.73
CA LYS A 10 26.45 -25.97 9.29
C LYS A 10 25.25 -26.78 8.83
N THR A 11 24.73 -27.68 9.68
CA THR A 11 23.63 -28.59 9.33
C THR A 11 22.25 -27.93 9.44
N GLY A 12 22.14 -26.83 10.18
CA GLY A 12 20.84 -26.18 10.42
C GLY A 12 19.93 -27.02 11.34
N GLU A 13 20.49 -27.97 12.08
CA GLU A 13 19.73 -28.88 12.93
C GLU A 13 19.00 -28.13 14.05
N GLN A 14 17.77 -28.56 14.33
CA GLN A 14 17.07 -28.16 15.55
C GLN A 14 17.72 -28.84 16.74
N VAL A 15 17.98 -28.05 17.77
CA VAL A 15 18.67 -28.44 18.98
C VAL A 15 17.69 -28.33 20.14
N SER A 16 17.65 -29.34 21.02
CA SER A 16 16.76 -29.27 22.18
C SER A 16 17.11 -28.06 23.07
N PRO A 17 16.12 -27.38 23.67
CA PRO A 17 16.35 -26.27 24.58
C PRO A 17 17.37 -26.56 25.68
N GLU A 18 17.32 -27.77 26.25
CA GLU A 18 18.22 -28.21 27.34
C GLU A 18 19.65 -28.34 26.86
N PHE A 19 19.87 -28.85 25.65
CA PHE A 19 21.19 -28.96 25.08
C PHE A 19 21.75 -27.59 24.72
N LEU A 20 20.92 -26.70 24.18
CA LEU A 20 21.32 -25.32 23.89
C LEU A 20 21.72 -24.56 25.17
N ASP A 21 20.97 -24.77 26.27
CA ASP A 21 21.31 -24.23 27.59
C ASP A 21 22.63 -24.77 28.12
N LEU A 22 22.88 -26.07 27.96
CA LEU A 22 24.16 -26.69 28.33
C LEU A 22 25.32 -26.13 27.52
N LEU A 23 25.14 -25.97 26.20
CA LEU A 23 26.14 -25.37 25.31
C LEU A 23 26.45 -23.96 25.76
N ARG A 24 25.42 -23.13 25.96
CA ARG A 24 25.57 -21.78 26.46
C ARG A 24 26.35 -21.79 27.77
N TRP A 25 25.86 -22.48 28.81
CA TRP A 25 26.50 -22.56 30.13
C TRP A 25 27.97 -22.98 30.08
N ARG A 26 28.33 -23.94 29.21
CA ARG A 26 29.73 -24.34 29.00
C ARG A 26 30.58 -23.25 28.36
N PHE A 27 30.03 -22.47 27.42
CA PHE A 27 30.73 -21.32 26.87
C PHE A 27 30.95 -20.24 27.92
N GLU A 28 29.94 -19.97 28.73
CA GLU A 28 30.00 -18.98 29.80
C GLU A 28 31.15 -19.30 30.79
N ALA A 29 31.23 -20.55 31.23
CA ALA A 29 32.32 -21.04 32.10
C ALA A 29 33.71 -20.86 31.47
N LEU A 30 33.83 -21.07 30.16
CA LEU A 30 35.11 -20.91 29.44
C LEU A 30 35.56 -19.45 29.37
N VAL A 31 34.64 -18.51 29.23
CA VAL A 31 34.95 -17.08 29.17
C VAL A 31 35.25 -16.52 30.56
N MET A 32 34.48 -16.90 31.57
CA MET A 32 34.63 -16.36 32.92
C MET A 32 35.79 -16.98 33.71
N GLY A 33 36.30 -18.16 33.30
CA GLY A 33 37.42 -18.83 33.98
C GLY A 33 37.04 -19.51 35.30
N GLU A 34 35.78 -19.42 35.72
CA GLU A 34 35.22 -20.09 36.89
C GLU A 34 34.05 -20.98 36.44
N TYR A 35 33.89 -22.15 37.08
CA TYR A 35 32.67 -22.93 36.89
C TYR A 35 31.52 -22.19 37.57
N PRO A 36 30.45 -21.82 36.83
CA PRO A 36 29.26 -21.32 37.46
C PRO A 36 28.78 -22.41 38.44
N SER A 37 28.52 -22.09 39.71
CA SER A 37 27.86 -23.06 40.60
C SER A 37 26.54 -23.51 39.94
N THR A 38 26.04 -24.71 40.25
CA THR A 38 24.76 -25.18 39.71
C THR A 38 23.57 -24.27 40.05
N ASP A 39 23.74 -23.40 41.05
CA ASP A 39 22.80 -22.36 41.47
C ASP A 39 23.18 -20.94 40.97
N SER A 40 24.28 -20.81 40.22
CA SER A 40 24.75 -19.52 39.73
C SER A 40 24.01 -19.09 38.48
N THR A 41 23.60 -17.83 38.53
CA THR A 41 22.98 -17.08 37.46
C THR A 41 23.88 -17.10 36.21
N SER A 42 23.31 -17.43 35.05
CA SER A 42 23.97 -17.36 33.71
C SER A 42 24.83 -16.11 33.56
N CYS A 43 25.92 -16.11 32.80
CA CYS A 43 26.79 -14.93 32.60
C CYS A 43 26.06 -13.72 32.00
N LEU A 44 24.87 -13.91 31.43
CA LEU A 44 23.98 -12.82 31.04
C LEU A 44 23.34 -12.12 32.25
N SER A 45 23.53 -12.63 33.47
CA SER A 45 23.33 -11.90 34.72
C SER A 45 24.41 -10.87 35.00
N ILE A 46 25.56 -10.92 34.33
CA ILE A 46 26.58 -9.87 34.42
C ILE A 46 27.14 -9.56 33.02
N PRO A 47 26.31 -9.07 32.07
CA PRO A 47 26.70 -8.95 30.65
C PRO A 47 27.97 -8.14 30.42
N TYR A 48 28.16 -7.06 31.18
CA TYR A 48 29.32 -6.20 31.06
C TYR A 48 30.63 -6.94 31.37
N ASP A 49 30.67 -7.72 32.46
CA ASP A 49 31.88 -8.43 32.87
C ASP A 49 32.21 -9.56 31.90
N PHE A 50 31.18 -10.25 31.39
CA PHE A 50 31.33 -11.25 30.34
C PHE A 50 31.95 -10.67 29.06
N TYR A 51 31.48 -9.50 28.61
CA TYR A 51 32.05 -8.79 27.47
C TYR A 51 33.52 -8.39 27.71
N MET A 52 33.83 -7.84 28.88
CA MET A 52 35.19 -7.43 29.25
C MET A 52 36.15 -8.62 29.27
N GLN A 53 35.74 -9.76 29.82
CA GLN A 53 36.56 -10.99 29.86
C GLN A 53 36.77 -11.57 28.47
N MET A 54 35.72 -11.63 27.65
CA MET A 54 35.83 -12.09 26.26
C MET A 54 36.81 -11.21 25.46
N THR A 55 36.76 -9.89 25.65
CA THR A 55 37.66 -8.93 24.99
C THR A 55 39.10 -9.07 25.51
N ALA A 56 39.27 -9.24 26.83
CA ALA A 56 40.58 -9.50 27.43
C ALA A 56 41.20 -10.80 26.88
N GLN A 57 40.42 -11.87 26.77
CA GLN A 57 40.89 -13.14 26.21
C GLN A 57 41.21 -13.07 24.73
N ALA A 58 40.43 -12.31 23.93
CA ALA A 58 40.72 -12.09 22.52
C ALA A 58 42.01 -11.29 22.27
N THR A 59 42.47 -10.52 23.26
CA THR A 59 43.66 -9.65 23.17
C THR A 59 44.91 -10.22 23.87
N MET A 60 44.76 -11.25 24.71
CA MET A 60 45.89 -11.94 25.35
C MET A 60 46.66 -12.82 24.35
N GLY A 61 47.77 -12.30 23.83
CA GLY A 61 48.71 -13.07 23.00
C GLY A 61 49.46 -12.29 21.91
N GLY A 62 49.25 -10.99 21.79
CA GLY A 62 49.87 -10.16 20.74
C GLY A 62 49.30 -10.39 19.33
N TYR A 63 48.45 -11.41 19.16
CA TYR A 63 47.63 -11.68 17.99
C TYR A 63 46.16 -11.76 18.43
N TYR A 64 45.26 -11.20 17.63
CA TYR A 64 43.82 -11.21 17.88
C TYR A 64 43.28 -12.64 17.77
N ASP A 65 42.97 -13.29 18.90
CA ASP A 65 42.44 -14.64 18.92
C ASP A 65 40.90 -14.62 18.78
N ASP A 66 40.42 -14.68 17.54
CA ASP A 66 38.99 -14.63 17.19
C ASP A 66 38.21 -15.91 17.59
N ARG A 67 38.82 -16.85 18.34
CA ARG A 67 38.16 -18.13 18.71
C ARG A 67 36.94 -17.95 19.62
N TYR A 68 37.04 -17.10 20.63
CA TYR A 68 35.94 -16.87 21.59
C TYR A 68 34.80 -16.07 20.94
N ILE A 69 35.14 -15.07 20.14
CA ILE A 69 34.17 -14.27 19.37
C ILE A 69 33.47 -15.15 18.33
N SER A 70 34.21 -15.98 17.58
CA SER A 70 33.63 -16.97 16.66
C SER A 70 32.67 -17.94 17.36
N LEU A 71 33.03 -18.43 18.54
CA LEU A 71 32.19 -19.36 19.30
C LEU A 71 30.90 -18.69 19.82
N GLN A 72 31.02 -17.45 20.28
CA GLN A 72 29.89 -16.64 20.71
C GLN A 72 28.94 -16.35 19.54
N ARG A 73 29.48 -16.09 18.33
CA ARG A 73 28.67 -15.96 17.10
C ARG A 73 27.88 -17.22 16.82
N ASP A 74 28.55 -18.37 16.83
CA ASP A 74 27.91 -19.66 16.58
C ASP A 74 26.75 -19.94 17.55
N ILE A 75 26.91 -19.59 18.83
CA ILE A 75 25.84 -19.75 19.85
C ILE A 75 24.67 -18.82 19.58
N THR A 76 24.95 -17.56 19.21
CA THR A 76 23.90 -16.58 18.86
C THR A 76 23.07 -17.07 17.67
N VAL A 77 23.71 -17.66 16.66
CA VAL A 77 23.03 -18.25 15.49
C VAL A 77 22.17 -19.44 15.90
N LEU A 78 22.68 -20.33 16.77
CA LEU A 78 21.88 -21.46 17.26
C LEU A 78 20.67 -20.99 18.09
N LEU A 79 20.83 -19.95 18.92
CA LEU A 79 19.71 -19.32 19.63
C LEU A 79 18.67 -18.78 18.66
N ALA A 80 19.11 -18.06 17.61
CA ALA A 80 18.24 -17.55 16.57
C ALA A 80 17.46 -18.67 15.87
N ARG A 81 18.12 -19.74 15.42
CA ARG A 81 17.48 -20.86 14.70
C ARG A 81 16.47 -21.64 15.54
N ASN A 82 16.71 -21.72 16.84
CA ASN A 82 15.90 -22.52 17.76
C ASN A 82 14.89 -21.68 18.54
N HIS A 83 14.67 -20.40 18.20
CA HIS A 83 13.73 -19.53 18.91
C HIS A 83 12.31 -20.11 18.98
N SER A 84 11.86 -20.79 17.93
CA SER A 84 10.53 -21.43 17.86
C SER A 84 10.32 -22.58 18.85
N SER A 85 11.41 -23.08 19.47
CA SER A 85 11.31 -24.06 20.55
C SER A 85 10.96 -23.43 21.90
N PHE A 86 10.84 -22.08 21.96
CA PHE A 86 10.51 -21.32 23.16
C PHE A 86 9.20 -20.56 22.95
N SER A 87 8.45 -20.34 24.03
CA SER A 87 7.21 -19.54 24.00
C SER A 87 7.07 -18.67 25.24
N GLY A 88 6.21 -17.66 25.16
CA GLY A 88 5.87 -16.75 26.26
C GLY A 88 7.10 -16.04 26.86
N HIS A 89 7.23 -16.08 28.18
CA HIS A 89 8.34 -15.46 28.90
C HIS A 89 9.71 -16.02 28.49
N LYS A 90 9.80 -17.34 28.23
CA LYS A 90 11.07 -17.96 27.83
C LYS A 90 11.54 -17.45 26.47
N LEU A 91 10.64 -17.29 25.50
CA LEU A 91 10.96 -16.70 24.20
C LEU A 91 11.51 -15.29 24.37
N THR A 92 10.77 -14.45 25.10
CA THR A 92 11.16 -13.07 25.44
C THR A 92 12.56 -13.02 26.05
N GLN A 93 12.83 -13.88 27.04
CA GLN A 93 14.13 -13.99 27.67
C GLN A 93 15.23 -14.32 26.65
N ARG A 94 15.04 -15.33 25.79
CA ARG A 94 16.03 -15.72 24.77
C ARG A 94 16.32 -14.63 23.75
N LEU A 95 15.31 -13.84 23.40
CA LEU A 95 15.51 -12.70 22.51
C LEU A 95 16.38 -11.63 23.18
N LYS A 96 16.24 -11.38 24.49
CA LYS A 96 17.12 -10.43 25.22
C LYS A 96 18.55 -10.94 25.24
N GLU A 97 18.72 -12.22 25.53
CA GLU A 97 20.01 -12.90 25.52
C GLU A 97 20.70 -12.74 24.15
N MET A 98 19.97 -12.99 23.06
CA MET A 98 20.47 -12.85 21.71
C MET A 98 20.86 -11.40 21.37
N ILE A 99 20.06 -10.40 21.75
CA ILE A 99 20.37 -8.98 21.52
C ILE A 99 21.61 -8.54 22.30
N ILE A 100 21.73 -8.94 23.57
CA ILE A 100 22.93 -8.67 24.38
C ILE A 100 24.16 -9.30 23.72
N MET A 101 24.04 -10.54 23.25
CA MET A 101 25.10 -11.22 22.51
C MET A 101 25.46 -10.52 21.19
N LEU A 102 24.48 -10.04 20.43
CA LEU A 102 24.71 -9.26 19.20
C LEU A 102 25.39 -7.92 19.49
N TRP A 103 24.98 -7.24 20.54
CA TRP A 103 25.61 -5.99 20.98
C TRP A 103 27.08 -6.18 21.33
N MET A 104 27.44 -7.30 21.98
CA MET A 104 28.84 -7.64 22.29
C MET A 104 29.71 -7.79 21.03
N TRP A 105 29.13 -8.01 19.85
CA TRP A 105 29.89 -8.03 18.59
C TRP A 105 30.39 -6.65 18.20
N GLY A 106 29.66 -5.58 18.56
CA GLY A 106 29.76 -4.26 17.94
C GLY A 106 30.81 -3.30 18.49
N VAL A 107 31.52 -3.65 19.57
CA VAL A 107 32.52 -2.77 20.26
C VAL A 107 32.02 -1.33 20.41
N VAL A 108 30.91 -1.13 21.14
CA VAL A 108 30.44 0.21 21.50
C VAL A 108 30.95 0.57 22.90
N PRO A 109 31.95 1.47 23.04
CA PRO A 109 32.36 1.96 24.35
C PRO A 109 31.26 2.87 24.94
N GLY A 110 30.97 2.73 26.24
CA GLY A 110 30.06 3.65 26.95
C GLY A 110 29.02 3.04 27.89
N VAL A 111 28.96 1.71 28.04
CA VAL A 111 28.03 1.09 28.99
C VAL A 111 28.37 1.50 30.44
N PRO A 112 27.43 2.10 31.21
CA PRO A 112 27.64 2.34 32.63
C PRO A 112 27.81 1.01 33.37
N LYS A 113 28.84 0.92 34.23
CA LYS A 113 29.16 -0.30 34.97
C LYS A 113 28.10 -0.61 36.05
N ARG A 114 27.93 -1.93 36.31
CA ARG A 114 27.39 -2.56 37.55
C ARG A 114 25.87 -2.69 37.72
N GLN A 115 25.14 -3.14 36.71
CA GLN A 115 23.85 -3.80 36.98
C GLN A 115 24.02 -5.31 36.96
N GLN A 116 23.53 -5.96 38.02
CA GLN A 116 23.44 -7.41 38.12
C GLN A 116 22.04 -7.83 37.65
N GLY A 117 21.94 -8.96 36.95
CA GLY A 117 20.71 -9.43 36.33
C GLY A 117 20.59 -9.02 34.86
N MET A 118 20.24 -10.00 34.03
CA MET A 118 20.05 -9.82 32.58
C MET A 118 18.94 -8.82 32.28
N GLU A 119 17.84 -8.95 33.01
CA GLU A 119 16.64 -8.15 32.83
C GLU A 119 16.89 -6.68 33.16
N GLU A 120 17.48 -6.41 34.34
CA GLU A 120 17.83 -5.05 34.77
C GLU A 120 18.82 -4.40 33.81
N PHE A 121 19.84 -5.15 33.38
CA PHE A 121 20.81 -4.69 32.41
C PHE A 121 20.16 -4.36 31.06
N PHE A 122 19.28 -5.23 30.55
CA PHE A 122 18.61 -5.02 29.27
C PHE A 122 17.73 -3.77 29.30
N GLU A 123 16.89 -3.62 30.33
CA GLU A 123 15.99 -2.47 30.44
C GLU A 123 16.73 -1.15 30.59
N ALA A 124 17.80 -1.11 31.39
CA ALA A 124 18.55 0.12 31.60
C ALA A 124 19.47 0.50 30.42
N ASN A 125 19.83 -0.46 29.56
CA ASN A 125 20.75 -0.25 28.45
C ASN A 125 20.08 -0.47 27.08
N ARG A 126 18.75 -0.57 27.00
CA ARG A 126 17.99 -0.92 25.79
C ARG A 126 18.41 -0.10 24.57
N ASP A 127 18.55 1.21 24.74
CA ASP A 127 18.92 2.14 23.67
C ASP A 127 20.33 1.87 23.12
N LEU A 128 21.29 1.60 24.02
CA LEU A 128 22.66 1.29 23.65
C LEU A 128 22.77 -0.11 23.07
N LEU A 129 22.01 -1.07 23.58
CA LEU A 129 21.93 -2.40 23.02
C LEU A 129 21.49 -2.31 21.55
N ASN A 130 20.45 -1.54 21.24
CA ASN A 130 19.93 -1.34 19.86
C ASN A 130 20.96 -0.83 18.84
N LEU A 131 22.08 -0.23 19.28
CA LEU A 131 23.18 0.14 18.39
C LEU A 131 23.83 -1.08 17.70
N TRP A 132 23.58 -2.31 18.18
CA TRP A 132 24.08 -3.54 17.56
C TRP A 132 23.72 -3.63 16.07
N ILE A 133 22.54 -3.13 15.68
CA ILE A 133 22.07 -3.12 14.29
C ILE A 133 22.97 -2.32 13.37
N ILE A 134 23.48 -1.19 13.85
CA ILE A 134 24.27 -0.25 13.05
C ILE A 134 25.78 -0.54 13.12
N CYS A 135 26.21 -1.42 14.02
CA CYS A 135 27.61 -1.78 14.20
C CYS A 135 28.15 -2.73 13.12
N HIS A 136 29.44 -2.58 12.79
CA HIS A 136 30.09 -2.97 11.54
C HIS A 136 30.37 -4.48 11.31
N PHE A 137 29.65 -5.41 11.92
CA PHE A 137 29.93 -6.84 11.69
C PHE A 137 29.11 -7.43 10.55
N GLU A 138 29.71 -7.56 9.37
CA GLU A 138 29.21 -8.39 8.27
C GLU A 138 29.50 -9.87 8.57
N SER A 139 28.61 -10.49 9.36
CA SER A 139 28.58 -11.94 9.53
C SER A 139 27.72 -12.57 8.42
N PRO A 140 28.10 -13.72 7.83
CA PRO A 140 27.25 -14.45 6.88
C PRO A 140 25.89 -14.84 7.48
N TYR A 141 25.78 -14.89 8.81
CA TYR A 141 24.56 -15.24 9.53
C TYR A 141 23.71 -14.02 9.93
N THR A 142 24.14 -12.80 9.62
CA THR A 142 23.42 -11.57 10.02
C THR A 142 21.99 -11.59 9.50
N TYR A 143 21.82 -11.94 8.22
CA TYR A 143 20.52 -12.06 7.58
C TYR A 143 19.62 -13.08 8.29
N GLU A 144 20.16 -14.27 8.56
CA GLU A 144 19.43 -15.34 9.24
C GLU A 144 18.96 -14.91 10.64
N ILE A 145 19.79 -14.18 11.37
CA ILE A 145 19.44 -13.66 12.70
C ILE A 145 18.32 -12.61 12.60
N PHE A 146 18.37 -11.69 11.64
CA PHE A 146 17.28 -10.73 11.41
C PHE A 146 15.97 -11.44 11.06
N HIS A 147 16.04 -12.46 10.22
CA HIS A 147 14.89 -13.26 9.83
C HIS A 147 14.28 -14.01 11.04
N CYS A 148 15.12 -14.59 11.92
CA CYS A 148 14.66 -15.22 13.16
C CYS A 148 14.07 -14.21 14.16
N LEU A 149 14.71 -13.04 14.31
CA LEU A 149 14.19 -11.94 15.12
C LEU A 149 12.81 -11.50 14.65
N ALA A 150 12.61 -11.41 13.34
CA ALA A 150 11.33 -11.01 12.77
C ALA A 150 10.20 -11.99 13.04
N ARG A 151 10.48 -13.29 12.91
CA ARG A 151 9.52 -14.33 13.28
C ARG A 151 9.19 -14.26 14.77
N ALA A 152 10.20 -14.12 15.61
CA ALA A 152 9.99 -14.08 17.06
C ALA A 152 9.22 -12.82 17.53
N GLN A 153 9.43 -11.67 16.86
CA GLN A 153 8.69 -10.45 17.17
C GLN A 153 7.22 -10.53 16.79
N ALA A 154 6.86 -11.28 15.75
CA ALA A 154 5.46 -11.54 15.43
C ALA A 154 4.73 -12.26 16.60
N GLU A 155 5.43 -13.08 17.37
CA GLU A 155 4.90 -13.80 18.53
C GLU A 155 4.98 -12.97 19.84
N ALA A 156 5.91 -12.01 19.92
CA ALA A 156 6.14 -11.14 21.06
C ALA A 156 6.28 -9.66 20.62
N PRO A 157 5.17 -9.00 20.22
CA PRO A 157 5.22 -7.72 19.52
C PRO A 157 5.87 -6.59 20.34
N ASN A 158 5.66 -6.53 21.65
CA ASN A 158 6.15 -5.42 22.49
C ASN A 158 7.62 -5.54 22.91
N PHE A 159 8.38 -6.44 22.31
CA PHE A 159 9.68 -6.84 22.81
C PHE A 159 10.77 -5.76 22.62
N ILE A 160 11.02 -5.29 21.39
CA ILE A 160 11.98 -4.22 21.14
C ILE A 160 11.64 -3.45 19.87
N SER A 161 11.93 -2.14 19.88
CA SER A 161 12.01 -1.35 18.67
C SER A 161 13.46 -1.24 18.22
N PHE A 162 13.72 -1.43 16.94
CA PHE A 162 15.05 -1.44 16.35
C PHE A 162 15.61 -0.05 16.05
N TRP A 163 14.75 0.96 15.90
CA TRP A 163 15.20 2.33 15.63
C TRP A 163 14.67 3.39 16.59
N ARG A 164 13.67 3.09 17.42
CA ARG A 164 13.19 4.01 18.46
C ARG A 164 14.09 3.88 19.69
N THR A 165 15.10 4.74 19.79
CA THR A 165 15.96 4.83 20.98
C THR A 165 15.62 6.09 21.78
N ARG A 166 15.40 5.94 23.09
CA ARG A 166 15.02 7.02 24.02
C ARG A 166 16.23 7.48 24.85
N SER A 167 17.30 7.94 24.20
CA SER A 167 18.46 8.43 24.95
C SER A 167 18.22 9.83 25.54
N GLY A 168 17.85 9.93 26.83
CA GLY A 168 18.07 11.15 27.62
C GLY A 168 17.21 12.38 27.27
N GLY A 169 16.00 12.20 26.73
CA GLY A 169 15.05 13.31 26.49
C GLY A 169 15.12 13.91 25.08
N ASP A 170 16.24 13.73 24.37
CA ASP A 170 16.34 13.98 22.93
C ASP A 170 16.28 12.63 22.19
N VAL A 171 15.17 12.40 21.49
CA VAL A 171 15.01 11.23 20.62
C VAL A 171 16.02 11.36 19.48
N ASN A 172 17.05 10.51 19.46
CA ASN A 172 17.94 10.38 18.31
C ASN A 172 17.55 9.11 17.57
N PRO A 173 16.59 9.18 16.62
CA PRO A 173 16.11 7.97 15.97
C PRO A 173 17.22 7.38 15.10
N LEU A 174 17.45 6.07 15.14
CA LEU A 174 18.47 5.40 14.32
C LEU A 174 17.93 4.95 12.95
N PHE A 175 16.78 5.50 12.56
CA PHE A 175 15.95 4.98 11.49
C PHE A 175 16.68 4.89 10.14
N LEU A 176 17.48 5.91 9.80
CA LEU A 176 18.19 5.97 8.52
C LEU A 176 19.34 4.96 8.52
N GLU A 177 20.06 4.84 9.63
CA GLU A 177 21.13 3.87 9.81
C GLU A 177 20.60 2.43 9.71
N VAL A 178 19.43 2.15 10.30
CA VAL A 178 18.75 0.85 10.15
C VAL A 178 18.40 0.60 8.69
N LEU A 179 17.77 1.55 8.01
CA LEU A 179 17.43 1.41 6.58
C LEU A 179 18.66 1.21 5.70
N LEU A 180 19.74 1.96 5.92
CA LEU A 180 21.00 1.80 5.20
C LEU A 180 21.63 0.43 5.46
N ARG A 181 21.51 -0.10 6.67
CA ARG A 181 21.98 -1.45 6.99
C ARG A 181 21.16 -2.51 6.27
N MET A 182 19.83 -2.40 6.32
CA MET A 182 18.92 -3.32 5.62
C MET A 182 19.16 -3.28 4.11
N ASN A 183 19.38 -2.10 3.54
CA ASN A 183 19.70 -1.95 2.12
C ASN A 183 20.99 -2.68 1.71
N ARG A 184 21.98 -2.80 2.60
CA ARG A 184 23.19 -3.62 2.34
C ARG A 184 22.93 -5.12 2.42
N LEU A 185 21.91 -5.54 3.18
CA LEU A 185 21.51 -6.94 3.28
C LEU A 185 20.70 -7.38 2.07
N VAL A 186 19.91 -6.46 1.47
CA VAL A 186 19.21 -6.70 0.21
C VAL A 186 20.24 -6.80 -0.92
N LYS A 187 20.52 -8.03 -1.34
CA LYS A 187 21.39 -8.34 -2.49
C LYS A 187 20.54 -8.63 -3.72
N SER A 188 21.14 -8.52 -4.90
CA SER A 188 20.49 -8.77 -6.19
C SER A 188 19.91 -10.19 -6.35
N ASP A 189 20.35 -11.14 -5.52
CA ASP A 189 19.96 -12.56 -5.53
C ASP A 189 19.09 -12.97 -4.32
N MET A 190 18.59 -12.00 -3.54
CA MET A 190 17.71 -12.28 -2.40
C MET A 190 16.38 -12.92 -2.84
N ASP A 191 15.92 -13.92 -2.09
CA ASP A 191 14.62 -14.56 -2.34
C ASP A 191 13.44 -13.65 -1.93
N PRO A 192 12.29 -13.67 -2.63
CA PRO A 192 11.09 -12.91 -2.25
C PRO A 192 10.60 -13.12 -0.82
N SER A 193 10.64 -14.34 -0.29
CA SER A 193 10.22 -14.61 1.09
C SER A 193 11.18 -14.02 2.12
N GLU A 194 12.46 -13.97 1.75
CA GLU A 194 13.53 -13.39 2.56
C GLU A 194 13.40 -11.87 2.64
N HIS A 195 13.21 -11.24 1.48
CA HIS A 195 12.92 -9.82 1.37
C HIS A 195 11.66 -9.44 2.16
N PHE A 196 10.57 -10.19 1.99
CA PHE A 196 9.32 -9.98 2.72
C PHE A 196 9.53 -10.04 4.24
N THR A 197 10.32 -10.99 4.73
CA THR A 197 10.56 -11.11 6.18
C THR A 197 11.24 -9.87 6.75
N LEU A 198 12.22 -9.30 6.02
CA LEU A 198 12.87 -8.05 6.42
C LEU A 198 11.90 -6.87 6.39
N ILE A 199 11.10 -6.74 5.33
CA ILE A 199 10.12 -5.64 5.23
C ILE A 199 9.03 -5.78 6.30
N ASN A 200 8.56 -6.99 6.57
CA ASN A 200 7.59 -7.26 7.62
C ASN A 200 8.14 -6.88 9.00
N LEU A 201 9.43 -7.14 9.26
CA LEU A 201 10.09 -6.73 10.49
C LEU A 201 10.00 -5.23 10.72
N LEU A 202 10.37 -4.45 9.71
CA LEU A 202 10.29 -3.00 9.76
C LEU A 202 8.82 -2.57 9.93
N CYS A 203 7.90 -3.10 9.14
CA CYS A 203 6.49 -2.71 9.28
C CYS A 203 5.93 -3.01 10.68
N GLN A 204 6.29 -4.14 11.30
CA GLN A 204 5.88 -4.48 12.67
C GLN A 204 6.45 -3.50 13.69
N ASP A 205 7.71 -3.10 13.54
CA ASP A 205 8.35 -2.14 14.44
C ASP A 205 7.72 -0.73 14.32
N ILE A 206 7.37 -0.29 13.10
CA ILE A 206 6.57 0.94 12.87
C ILE A 206 5.24 0.87 13.63
N GLU A 207 4.58 -0.30 13.61
CA GLU A 207 3.27 -0.50 14.22
C GLU A 207 3.29 -0.56 15.77
N LEU A 208 4.46 -0.67 16.42
CA LEU A 208 4.55 -0.78 17.89
C LEU A 208 4.13 0.45 18.68
N GLY A 209 3.86 1.57 18.01
CA GLY A 209 3.60 2.83 18.69
C GLY A 209 3.48 4.00 17.73
N PRO A 210 3.10 5.18 18.22
CA PRO A 210 2.94 6.35 17.38
C PRO A 210 4.25 6.68 16.64
N SER A 211 4.13 7.25 15.44
CA SER A 211 5.30 7.76 14.71
C SER A 211 6.09 8.71 15.60
N GLU A 212 7.40 8.52 15.68
CA GLU A 212 8.25 9.50 16.34
C GLU A 212 8.28 10.79 15.52
N ASP A 213 8.47 11.90 16.22
CA ASP A 213 8.62 13.18 15.57
C ASP A 213 10.08 13.32 15.10
N PHE A 214 10.29 13.32 13.78
CA PHE A 214 11.61 13.44 13.17
C PHE A 214 12.05 14.90 13.01
N ILE A 215 11.51 15.84 13.81
CA ILE A 215 11.94 17.24 13.82
C ILE A 215 13.48 17.32 13.92
N GLY A 216 14.10 17.97 12.94
CA GLY A 216 15.54 18.20 12.90
C GLY A 216 16.39 16.97 12.58
N TYR A 217 15.81 15.78 12.49
CA TYR A 217 16.54 14.55 12.20
C TYR A 217 16.93 14.43 10.72
N PHE A 218 16.02 14.68 9.79
CA PHE A 218 16.32 14.66 8.35
C PHE A 218 16.97 15.97 7.88
N THR A 219 18.25 16.15 8.22
CA THR A 219 19.08 17.21 7.64
C THR A 219 19.30 16.99 6.14
N LYS A 220 19.69 18.04 5.41
CA LYS A 220 20.00 17.94 3.96
C LYS A 220 20.97 16.79 3.64
N SER A 221 22.04 16.63 4.44
CA SER A 221 23.00 15.54 4.27
C SER A 221 22.38 14.16 4.53
N ARG A 222 21.42 14.04 5.45
CA ARG A 222 20.73 12.78 5.74
C ARG A 222 19.71 12.41 4.66
N LEU A 223 19.05 13.40 4.06
CA LEU A 223 18.22 13.21 2.87
C LEU A 223 19.03 12.70 1.67
N GLU A 224 20.26 13.19 1.49
CA GLU A 224 21.17 12.68 0.45
C GLU A 224 21.44 11.18 0.60
N TYR A 225 21.51 10.66 1.83
CA TYR A 225 21.70 9.22 2.04
C TYR A 225 20.49 8.36 1.66
N LEU A 226 19.28 8.90 1.71
CA LEU A 226 18.07 8.17 1.27
C LEU A 226 18.12 7.88 -0.24
N HIS A 227 18.80 8.71 -1.03
CA HIS A 227 19.01 8.44 -2.46
C HIS A 227 19.95 7.26 -2.73
N PHE A 228 20.75 6.81 -1.76
CA PHE A 228 21.60 5.62 -1.91
C PHE A 228 20.89 4.31 -1.56
N ILE A 229 19.67 4.38 -1.00
CA ILE A 229 18.84 3.20 -0.82
C ILE A 229 18.36 2.77 -2.19
N GLN A 230 18.75 1.58 -2.64
CA GLN A 230 18.38 1.06 -3.96
C GLN A 230 17.05 0.32 -3.91
N ASP A 231 16.73 -0.28 -2.75
CA ASP A 231 15.51 -1.03 -2.59
C ASP A 231 14.26 -0.10 -2.53
N PRO A 232 13.28 -0.25 -3.42
CA PRO A 232 12.09 0.59 -3.45
C PRO A 232 11.19 0.40 -2.23
N CYS A 233 11.15 -0.79 -1.62
CA CYS A 233 10.34 -1.04 -0.43
C CYS A 233 10.88 -0.25 0.78
N LEU A 234 12.20 -0.22 0.97
CA LEU A 234 12.86 0.58 2.00
C LEU A 234 12.67 2.09 1.76
N GLN A 235 12.68 2.56 0.51
CA GLN A 235 12.37 3.97 0.20
C GLN A 235 10.93 4.35 0.56
N LEU A 236 9.96 3.46 0.30
CA LEU A 236 8.56 3.69 0.67
C LEU A 236 8.38 3.76 2.19
N LEU A 237 9.05 2.88 2.94
CA LEU A 237 9.07 2.94 4.41
C LEU A 237 9.70 4.22 4.92
N ALA A 238 10.80 4.66 4.31
CA ALA A 238 11.43 5.93 4.64
C ALA A 238 10.47 7.10 4.50
N LYS A 239 9.70 7.12 3.39
CA LYS A 239 8.66 8.12 3.15
C LYS A 239 7.49 8.05 4.13
N ALA A 240 7.01 6.83 4.43
CA ALA A 240 5.90 6.62 5.35
C ALA A 240 6.20 7.17 6.75
N VAL A 241 7.42 6.94 7.22
CA VAL A 241 7.85 7.25 8.59
C VAL A 241 8.43 8.66 8.70
N GLY A 242 9.23 9.11 7.72
CA GLY A 242 9.91 10.40 7.79
C GLY A 242 9.01 11.62 7.61
N GLY A 243 7.78 11.41 7.16
CA GLY A 243 6.74 12.43 7.08
C GLY A 243 7.05 13.61 6.17
N SER A 244 6.64 14.82 6.59
CA SER A 244 6.87 16.05 5.82
C SER A 244 8.36 16.32 5.58
N ALA A 245 9.24 15.85 6.45
CA ALA A 245 10.67 16.06 6.35
C ALA A 245 11.31 15.37 5.13
N VAL A 246 10.62 14.36 4.55
CA VAL A 246 11.06 13.59 3.38
C VAL A 246 10.08 13.69 2.20
N GLU A 247 9.15 14.65 2.25
CA GLU A 247 8.12 14.84 1.22
C GLU A 247 8.74 15.10 -0.16
N SER A 248 9.86 15.83 -0.22
CA SER A 248 10.58 16.16 -1.45
C SER A 248 11.21 14.96 -2.17
N LEU A 249 11.31 13.79 -1.53
CA LEU A 249 11.81 12.60 -2.22
C LEU A 249 10.81 12.18 -3.31
N HIS A 250 11.29 11.66 -4.43
CA HIS A 250 10.39 11.07 -5.41
C HIS A 250 9.89 9.71 -4.93
N LEU A 251 8.64 9.37 -5.26
CA LEU A 251 8.12 8.02 -5.05
C LEU A 251 8.86 7.07 -6.01
N PRO A 252 9.36 5.92 -5.54
CA PRO A 252 9.95 4.94 -6.42
C PRO A 252 8.90 4.42 -7.41
N PHE A 253 9.36 3.96 -8.57
CA PHE A 253 8.49 3.25 -9.51
C PHE A 253 8.02 1.93 -8.87
N ILE A 254 6.69 1.76 -8.76
CA ILE A 254 6.08 0.57 -8.19
C ILE A 254 5.55 -0.31 -9.32
N ASP A 255 6.16 -1.48 -9.51
CA ASP A 255 5.73 -2.47 -10.49
C ASP A 255 4.81 -3.52 -9.84
N VAL A 256 3.57 -3.60 -10.33
CA VAL A 256 2.56 -4.58 -9.87
C VAL A 256 2.97 -6.02 -10.18
N SER A 257 3.81 -6.22 -11.20
CA SER A 257 4.37 -7.52 -11.59
C SER A 257 5.69 -7.85 -10.90
N SER A 258 6.15 -7.01 -9.98
CA SER A 258 7.40 -7.19 -9.25
C SER A 258 7.41 -8.47 -8.40
N PRO A 259 8.57 -9.16 -8.28
CA PRO A 259 8.74 -10.25 -7.30
C PRO A 259 8.51 -9.80 -5.86
N TRP A 260 8.56 -8.49 -5.57
CA TRP A 260 8.35 -7.92 -4.23
C TRP A 260 6.89 -7.62 -3.90
N LYS A 261 5.92 -8.17 -4.65
CA LYS A 261 4.48 -7.92 -4.46
C LYS A 261 4.03 -8.07 -3.00
N GLU A 262 4.44 -9.14 -2.32
CA GLU A 262 4.07 -9.38 -0.92
C GLU A 262 4.63 -8.30 0.02
N SER A 263 5.84 -7.80 -0.27
CA SER A 263 6.46 -6.72 0.49
C SER A 263 5.71 -5.40 0.29
N TYR A 264 5.30 -5.08 -0.94
CA TYR A 264 4.47 -3.92 -1.21
C TYR A 264 3.09 -4.02 -0.53
N THR A 265 2.45 -5.18 -0.54
CA THR A 265 1.20 -5.42 0.20
C THR A 265 1.38 -5.17 1.69
N ARG A 266 2.46 -5.69 2.29
CA ARG A 266 2.72 -5.46 3.72
C ARG A 266 2.95 -3.98 4.07
N ILE A 267 3.67 -3.27 3.20
CA ILE A 267 3.89 -1.82 3.32
C ILE A 267 2.57 -1.08 3.18
N ALA A 268 1.72 -1.45 2.21
CA ALA A 268 0.41 -0.86 2.01
C ALA A 268 -0.44 -0.98 3.29
N THR A 269 -0.55 -2.19 3.87
CA THR A 269 -1.24 -2.39 5.15
C THR A 269 -0.68 -1.47 6.25
N CYS A 270 0.64 -1.36 6.38
CA CYS A 270 1.28 -0.49 7.36
C CYS A 270 0.94 1.00 7.14
N VAL A 271 1.05 1.47 5.90
CA VAL A 271 0.78 2.86 5.50
C VAL A 271 -0.68 3.24 5.72
N PHE A 272 -1.62 2.35 5.37
CA PHE A 272 -3.04 2.59 5.58
C PHE A 272 -3.41 2.64 7.07
N LYS A 273 -2.73 1.88 7.93
CA LYS A 273 -2.86 2.01 9.40
C LYS A 273 -2.31 3.35 9.89
N LEU A 274 -1.12 3.77 9.45
CA LEU A 274 -0.54 5.06 9.84
C LEU A 274 -1.45 6.24 9.49
N GLN A 275 -2.10 6.17 8.32
CA GLN A 275 -2.99 7.21 7.85
C GLN A 275 -4.32 7.28 8.61
N GLU A 276 -4.63 6.34 9.52
CA GLU A 276 -5.73 6.54 10.48
C GLU A 276 -5.55 7.79 11.33
N ASN A 277 -4.31 8.29 11.46
CA ASN A 277 -4.06 9.62 12.00
C ASN A 277 -4.42 10.70 10.96
N VAL A 278 -5.48 11.47 11.25
CA VAL A 278 -6.03 12.52 10.38
C VAL A 278 -5.06 13.67 10.12
N ASP A 279 -4.06 13.88 10.99
CA ASP A 279 -3.07 14.94 10.84
C ASP A 279 -1.94 14.58 9.85
N ALA A 280 -1.87 13.31 9.40
CA ALA A 280 -0.80 12.80 8.55
C ALA A 280 -1.08 12.99 7.04
N SER A 281 -1.32 14.23 6.60
CA SER A 281 -1.63 14.54 5.19
C SER A 281 -0.52 14.13 4.21
N TYR A 282 0.73 14.12 4.65
CA TYR A 282 1.90 13.69 3.87
C TYR A 282 1.84 12.22 3.43
N ILE A 283 1.00 11.39 4.07
CA ILE A 283 0.84 9.97 3.74
C ILE A 283 -0.08 9.75 2.54
N LEU A 284 -0.95 10.72 2.21
CA LEU A 284 -1.98 10.56 1.18
C LEU A 284 -1.43 10.15 -0.20
N PRO A 285 -0.34 10.76 -0.73
CA PRO A 285 0.23 10.34 -2.01
C PRO A 285 0.78 8.89 -1.99
N LEU A 286 1.25 8.44 -0.82
CA LEU A 286 1.74 7.08 -0.61
C LEU A 286 0.57 6.09 -0.59
N CYS A 287 -0.54 6.42 0.08
CA CYS A 287 -1.78 5.62 0.00
C CYS A 287 -2.28 5.48 -1.44
N ALA A 288 -2.27 6.58 -2.22
CA ALA A 288 -2.72 6.56 -3.62
C ALA A 288 -1.83 5.68 -4.51
N SER A 289 -0.51 5.70 -4.27
CA SER A 289 0.46 4.87 -5.01
C SER A 289 0.38 3.38 -4.63
N LEU A 290 0.06 3.08 -3.38
CA LEU A 290 -0.06 1.72 -2.86
C LEU A 290 -1.49 1.16 -2.93
N TRP A 291 -2.43 1.89 -3.54
CA TRP A 291 -3.84 1.52 -3.60
C TRP A 291 -4.06 0.10 -4.11
N ASN A 292 -3.35 -0.30 -5.16
CA ASN A 292 -3.46 -1.63 -5.74
C ASN A 292 -2.91 -2.77 -4.87
N PHE A 293 -2.14 -2.47 -3.81
CA PHE A 293 -1.54 -3.48 -2.95
C PHE A 293 -2.28 -3.67 -1.62
N ALA A 294 -3.23 -2.78 -1.30
CA ALA A 294 -4.03 -2.77 -0.07
C ALA A 294 -5.50 -3.17 -0.37
N HIS A 295 -5.73 -4.32 -1.03
CA HIS A 295 -7.06 -4.72 -1.46
C HIS A 295 -8.07 -4.84 -0.30
N GLU A 296 -7.67 -5.47 0.81
CA GLU A 296 -8.57 -5.66 1.96
C GLU A 296 -8.89 -4.33 2.65
N GLU A 297 -7.88 -3.48 2.85
CA GLU A 297 -8.04 -2.17 3.48
C GLU A 297 -8.87 -1.22 2.61
N THR A 298 -8.61 -1.19 1.30
CA THR A 298 -9.34 -0.33 0.35
C THR A 298 -10.78 -0.75 0.16
N GLU A 299 -11.07 -2.06 0.15
CA GLU A 299 -12.44 -2.59 0.12
C GLU A 299 -13.19 -2.21 1.39
N HIS A 300 -12.58 -2.41 2.57
CA HIS A 300 -13.19 -2.06 3.85
C HIS A 300 -13.45 -0.55 3.98
N LEU A 301 -12.50 0.29 3.56
CA LEU A 301 -12.68 1.75 3.53
C LEU A 301 -13.81 2.16 2.58
N SER A 302 -13.89 1.55 1.40
CA SER A 302 -14.92 1.86 0.40
C SER A 302 -16.33 1.53 0.92
N ILE A 303 -16.48 0.40 1.62
CA ILE A 303 -17.75 0.00 2.24
C ILE A 303 -18.13 0.95 3.38
N ARG A 304 -17.18 1.34 4.24
CA ARG A 304 -17.44 2.25 5.36
C ARG A 304 -17.72 3.69 4.94
N ALA A 305 -17.17 4.14 3.81
CA ALA A 305 -17.28 5.53 3.36
C ALA A 305 -18.75 6.00 3.19
N ILE A 306 -19.66 5.11 2.82
CA ILE A 306 -21.09 5.48 2.69
C ILE A 306 -21.80 5.65 4.05
N ASN A 307 -21.19 5.13 5.13
CA ASN A 307 -21.75 5.14 6.49
C ASN A 307 -20.99 6.11 7.42
N GLU A 308 -19.76 6.50 7.06
CA GLU A 308 -18.85 7.23 7.94
C GLU A 308 -18.21 8.44 7.24
N MET A 309 -18.63 9.66 7.60
CA MET A 309 -18.20 10.91 6.93
C MET A 309 -16.69 11.16 7.02
N ASN A 310 -16.07 10.82 8.14
CA ASN A 310 -14.61 10.89 8.31
C ASN A 310 -13.88 9.96 7.34
N VAL A 311 -14.39 8.73 7.13
CA VAL A 311 -13.84 7.78 6.16
C VAL A 311 -14.04 8.26 4.73
N LEU A 312 -15.21 8.80 4.40
CA LEU A 312 -15.47 9.40 3.08
C LEU A 312 -14.51 10.55 2.79
N THR A 313 -14.37 11.49 3.73
CA THR A 313 -13.46 12.64 3.60
C THR A 313 -12.02 12.17 3.41
N ARG A 314 -11.61 11.14 4.14
CA ARG A 314 -10.31 10.48 3.99
C ARG A 314 -10.11 9.90 2.59
N LEU A 315 -11.10 9.18 2.05
CA LEU A 315 -11.02 8.67 0.68
C LEU A 315 -11.00 9.80 -0.35
N GLU A 316 -11.83 10.83 -0.21
CA GLU A 316 -11.79 12.02 -1.08
C GLU A 316 -10.36 12.59 -1.17
N ASN A 317 -9.68 12.73 -0.02
CA ASN A 317 -8.31 13.24 0.03
C ASN A 317 -7.29 12.32 -0.64
N ILE A 318 -7.44 10.99 -0.54
CA ILE A 318 -6.56 10.03 -1.24
C ILE A 318 -6.78 10.13 -2.76
N PHE A 319 -8.03 10.20 -3.20
CA PHE A 319 -8.39 10.23 -4.62
C PHE A 319 -8.13 11.58 -5.30
N GLN A 320 -7.76 12.62 -4.54
CA GLN A 320 -7.20 13.86 -5.08
C GLN A 320 -5.74 13.71 -5.55
N CYS A 321 -5.03 12.67 -5.07
CA CYS A 321 -3.69 12.34 -5.51
C CYS A 321 -3.70 11.52 -6.80
N ASP A 322 -2.55 11.44 -7.48
CA ASP A 322 -2.36 10.53 -8.62
C ASP A 322 -2.41 9.07 -8.17
N MET A 323 -3.53 8.41 -8.46
CA MET A 323 -3.84 7.04 -8.03
C MET A 323 -3.30 5.99 -9.01
N LEU A 324 -2.62 4.97 -8.47
CA LEU A 324 -2.26 3.77 -9.20
C LEU A 324 -3.35 2.71 -9.04
N CYS A 325 -4.40 2.80 -9.86
CA CYS A 325 -5.45 1.80 -9.95
C CYS A 325 -5.41 1.13 -11.34
N PRO A 326 -5.01 -0.15 -11.46
CA PRO A 326 -4.88 -0.78 -12.78
C PRO A 326 -6.23 -1.00 -13.48
N SER A 327 -7.33 -0.97 -12.75
CA SER A 327 -8.68 -1.21 -13.28
C SER A 327 -9.36 0.04 -13.83
N HIS A 328 -8.91 1.24 -13.43
CA HIS A 328 -9.61 2.48 -13.73
C HIS A 328 -8.63 3.59 -14.14
N LEU A 329 -9.12 4.52 -14.95
CA LEU A 329 -8.46 5.76 -15.28
C LEU A 329 -8.55 6.72 -14.10
N ASN A 330 -7.50 7.52 -13.91
CA ASN A 330 -7.50 8.53 -12.86
C ASN A 330 -8.44 9.71 -13.24
N GLY A 331 -9.18 10.26 -12.27
CA GLY A 331 -10.04 11.42 -12.46
C GLY A 331 -11.10 11.61 -11.37
N ASP A 332 -11.78 12.76 -11.38
CA ASP A 332 -12.65 13.24 -10.29
C ASP A 332 -13.85 12.34 -9.96
N GLY A 333 -14.21 11.41 -10.85
CA GLY A 333 -15.28 10.43 -10.63
C GLY A 333 -14.80 9.08 -10.07
N HIS A 334 -13.50 8.84 -9.99
CA HIS A 334 -12.93 7.52 -9.70
C HIS A 334 -13.36 6.98 -8.32
N LEU A 335 -13.46 7.85 -7.31
CA LEU A 335 -13.96 7.46 -5.97
C LEU A 335 -15.34 6.80 -6.04
N LEU A 336 -16.23 7.31 -6.90
CA LEU A 336 -17.59 6.80 -7.04
C LEU A 336 -17.61 5.33 -7.48
N LEU A 337 -16.67 4.91 -8.33
CA LEU A 337 -16.57 3.53 -8.80
C LEU A 337 -16.29 2.55 -7.67
N HIS A 338 -15.47 2.96 -6.69
CA HIS A 338 -15.10 2.12 -5.54
C HIS A 338 -16.20 2.09 -4.49
N VAL A 339 -16.73 3.25 -4.10
CA VAL A 339 -17.79 3.34 -3.08
C VAL A 339 -19.06 2.62 -3.53
N PHE A 340 -19.49 2.80 -4.78
CA PHE A 340 -20.71 2.16 -5.28
C PHE A 340 -20.51 0.72 -5.80
N ASN A 341 -19.30 0.14 -5.71
CA ASN A 341 -19.03 -1.20 -6.27
C ASN A 341 -19.90 -2.33 -5.73
N LYS A 342 -20.37 -2.18 -4.50
CA LYS A 342 -21.18 -3.21 -3.84
C LYS A 342 -22.69 -3.00 -4.01
N PHE A 343 -23.14 -1.84 -4.51
CA PHE A 343 -24.55 -1.47 -4.59
C PHE A 343 -25.10 -1.69 -6.00
N ARG A 344 -25.50 -2.93 -6.31
CA ARG A 344 -25.77 -3.34 -7.69
C ARG A 344 -27.25 -3.50 -8.03
N ASP A 345 -28.07 -3.82 -7.03
CA ASP A 345 -29.47 -4.15 -7.23
C ASP A 345 -30.36 -3.07 -6.57
N CYS A 346 -30.38 -1.88 -7.16
CA CYS A 346 -31.18 -0.76 -6.65
C CYS A 346 -32.51 -0.68 -7.37
N LYS A 347 -33.58 -0.47 -6.60
CA LYS A 347 -34.87 -0.13 -7.18
C LYS A 347 -34.81 1.31 -7.71
N PRO A 348 -35.28 1.55 -8.93
CA PRO A 348 -35.23 2.87 -9.52
C PRO A 348 -36.11 3.86 -8.75
N LEU A 349 -35.64 5.11 -8.70
CA LEU A 349 -36.36 6.22 -8.09
C LEU A 349 -37.57 6.64 -8.95
N GLU A 350 -38.54 7.32 -8.32
CA GLU A 350 -39.65 7.93 -9.04
C GLU A 350 -39.12 8.88 -10.14
N ASN A 351 -39.71 8.83 -11.34
CA ASN A 351 -39.33 9.58 -12.55
C ASN A 351 -38.16 9.04 -13.39
N MET A 352 -37.57 7.88 -13.07
CA MET A 352 -36.55 7.28 -13.94
C MET A 352 -37.07 6.77 -15.30
N GLU A 353 -38.39 6.60 -15.41
CA GLU A 353 -39.11 6.25 -16.64
C GLU A 353 -38.89 7.27 -17.78
N VAL A 354 -38.49 8.51 -17.47
CA VAL A 354 -38.16 9.52 -18.49
C VAL A 354 -36.89 9.14 -19.27
N PHE A 355 -36.04 8.29 -18.70
CA PHE A 355 -34.71 8.00 -19.23
C PHE A 355 -34.60 6.65 -19.96
N THR A 356 -35.57 5.75 -19.76
CA THR A 356 -35.61 4.41 -20.35
C THR A 356 -36.98 4.08 -20.92
N SER A 357 -37.01 3.37 -22.05
CA SER A 357 -38.24 2.85 -22.67
C SER A 357 -38.68 1.47 -22.13
N VAL A 358 -37.97 0.91 -21.15
CA VAL A 358 -38.19 -0.44 -20.59
C VAL A 358 -39.21 -0.42 -19.44
N SER A 359 -39.96 -1.51 -19.25
CA SER A 359 -41.03 -1.64 -18.24
C SER A 359 -40.55 -1.44 -16.78
N LYS A 360 -41.40 -0.81 -15.96
CA LYS A 360 -41.11 -0.39 -14.57
C LYS A 360 -41.03 -1.54 -13.56
N ASP A 361 -41.89 -2.55 -13.70
CA ASP A 361 -42.18 -3.50 -12.62
C ASP A 361 -41.00 -4.40 -12.25
N ASP A 362 -40.02 -4.55 -13.16
CA ASP A 362 -38.86 -5.42 -12.99
C ASP A 362 -37.53 -4.67 -13.08
N MET A 363 -37.52 -3.34 -13.21
CA MET A 363 -36.28 -2.59 -13.45
C MET A 363 -35.37 -2.61 -12.23
N VAL A 364 -34.13 -3.07 -12.42
CA VAL A 364 -33.08 -3.06 -11.41
C VAL A 364 -31.86 -2.40 -12.03
N LEU A 365 -31.32 -1.36 -11.38
CA LEU A 365 -30.17 -0.61 -11.86
C LEU A 365 -29.04 -0.66 -10.85
N ASP A 366 -27.81 -0.60 -11.35
CA ASP A 366 -26.64 -0.31 -10.51
C ASP A 366 -26.78 1.07 -9.85
N ALA A 367 -26.41 1.17 -8.57
CA ALA A 367 -26.56 2.40 -7.79
C ALA A 367 -25.88 3.61 -8.43
N LEU A 368 -24.69 3.42 -8.99
CA LEU A 368 -23.97 4.52 -9.62
C LEU A 368 -24.70 4.98 -10.87
N LEU A 369 -25.23 4.03 -11.67
CA LEU A 369 -26.05 4.36 -12.84
C LEU A 369 -27.32 5.10 -12.44
N MET A 370 -28.01 4.62 -11.40
CA MET A 370 -29.19 5.26 -10.83
C MET A 370 -28.86 6.73 -10.47
N ILE A 371 -27.79 6.98 -9.72
CA ILE A 371 -27.41 8.34 -9.32
C ILE A 371 -27.00 9.20 -10.54
N LEU A 372 -26.30 8.61 -11.52
CA LEU A 372 -25.94 9.30 -12.76
C LEU A 372 -27.15 9.73 -13.59
N LEU A 373 -28.24 8.97 -13.55
CA LEU A 373 -29.48 9.26 -14.27
C LEU A 373 -30.34 10.34 -13.60
N LEU A 374 -30.15 10.62 -12.31
CA LEU A 374 -30.97 11.61 -11.60
C LEU A 374 -30.90 13.00 -12.24
N PRO A 375 -32.00 13.77 -12.30
CA PRO A 375 -31.92 15.17 -12.70
C PRO A 375 -31.02 15.96 -11.72
N GLU A 376 -30.37 17.02 -12.20
CA GLU A 376 -29.44 17.79 -11.35
C GLU A 376 -30.17 18.58 -10.26
N GLU A 377 -31.45 18.85 -10.48
CA GLU A 377 -32.35 19.55 -9.58
C GLU A 377 -32.78 18.69 -8.38
N TYR A 378 -32.54 17.38 -8.42
CA TYR A 378 -32.82 16.51 -7.27
C TYR A 378 -31.61 16.51 -6.33
N ASP A 379 -31.80 17.06 -5.13
CA ASP A 379 -30.79 17.10 -4.07
C ASP A 379 -30.82 15.88 -3.16
N ASP A 380 -31.94 15.17 -3.10
CA ASP A 380 -32.16 14.10 -2.12
C ASP A 380 -32.36 12.74 -2.79
N VAL A 381 -31.40 11.84 -2.57
CA VAL A 381 -31.57 10.40 -2.76
C VAL A 381 -31.86 9.81 -1.39
N SER A 382 -33.03 9.18 -1.23
CA SER A 382 -33.37 8.50 0.01
C SER A 382 -32.42 7.30 0.19
N PRO A 383 -31.81 7.13 1.38
CA PRO A 383 -30.98 5.96 1.70
C PRO A 383 -31.66 4.62 1.38
N GLU A 384 -32.97 4.55 1.58
CA GLU A 384 -33.80 3.37 1.33
C GLU A 384 -33.81 2.95 -0.16
N ALA A 385 -33.53 3.87 -1.09
CA ALA A 385 -33.48 3.59 -2.52
C ALA A 385 -32.25 2.75 -2.93
N LEU A 386 -31.19 2.74 -2.12
CA LEU A 386 -29.96 1.98 -2.38
C LEU A 386 -29.99 0.54 -1.83
N GLY A 387 -31.14 0.11 -1.30
CA GLY A 387 -31.35 -1.23 -0.74
C GLY A 387 -31.02 -1.34 0.75
N GLN A 388 -31.66 -2.29 1.45
CA GLN A 388 -31.48 -2.49 2.90
C GLN A 388 -30.35 -3.49 3.24
N ASP A 389 -29.82 -4.20 2.26
CA ASP A 389 -28.91 -5.33 2.47
C ASP A 389 -27.50 -4.91 2.92
N TYR A 390 -27.18 -3.62 2.84
CA TYR A 390 -25.83 -3.08 3.08
C TYR A 390 -25.70 -2.28 4.40
N GLY A 391 -26.73 -2.33 5.24
CA GLY A 391 -26.77 -1.61 6.53
C GLY A 391 -27.25 -0.17 6.41
N PRO A 392 -27.26 0.59 7.54
CA PRO A 392 -27.74 1.96 7.56
C PRO A 392 -26.77 2.92 6.86
N ILE A 393 -27.21 3.51 5.74
CA ILE A 393 -26.46 4.54 4.99
C ILE A 393 -26.60 5.90 5.69
N ASP A 394 -25.48 6.61 5.90
CA ASP A 394 -25.51 7.99 6.44
C ASP A 394 -26.00 8.96 5.35
N PRO A 395 -27.13 9.66 5.55
CA PRO A 395 -27.67 10.60 4.56
C PRO A 395 -26.68 11.70 4.16
N ARG A 396 -25.80 12.11 5.07
CA ARG A 396 -24.79 13.16 4.80
C ARG A 396 -23.72 12.64 3.85
N CYS A 397 -23.26 11.41 4.04
CA CYS A 397 -22.29 10.77 3.14
C CYS A 397 -22.89 10.58 1.74
N LEU A 398 -24.15 10.12 1.68
CA LEU A 398 -24.86 9.98 0.42
C LEU A 398 -25.03 11.32 -0.29
N SER A 399 -25.47 12.37 0.41
CA SER A 399 -25.57 13.73 -0.15
C SER A 399 -24.23 14.23 -0.69
N ARG A 400 -23.13 13.97 0.04
CA ARG A 400 -21.77 14.32 -0.40
C ARG A 400 -21.37 13.58 -1.69
N LEU A 401 -21.62 12.28 -1.78
CA LEU A 401 -21.35 11.48 -2.99
C LEU A 401 -22.21 11.92 -4.18
N VAL A 402 -23.48 12.25 -3.95
CA VAL A 402 -24.39 12.81 -4.98
C VAL A 402 -23.83 14.14 -5.50
N ASN A 403 -23.29 14.99 -4.63
CA ASN A 403 -22.64 16.25 -5.05
C ASN A 403 -21.38 16.04 -5.90
N ILE A 404 -20.58 15.02 -5.59
CA ILE A 404 -19.45 14.61 -6.44
C ILE A 404 -19.99 14.18 -7.82
N CYS A 405 -21.04 13.36 -7.85
CA CYS A 405 -21.67 12.92 -9.10
C CYS A 405 -22.21 14.10 -9.93
N LYS A 406 -22.85 15.10 -9.30
CA LYS A 406 -23.27 16.35 -9.97
C LYS A 406 -22.10 17.08 -10.60
N THR A 407 -20.96 17.15 -9.91
CA THR A 407 -19.74 17.78 -10.43
C THR A 407 -19.21 17.04 -11.66
N VAL A 408 -19.14 15.71 -11.59
CA VAL A 408 -18.75 14.85 -12.72
C VAL A 408 -19.66 15.07 -13.93
N LYS A 409 -20.98 15.12 -13.72
CA LYS A 409 -21.99 15.27 -14.78
C LYS A 409 -21.95 16.62 -15.51
N ARG A 410 -21.28 17.62 -14.97
CA ARG A 410 -21.14 18.95 -15.60
C ARG A 410 -19.91 19.06 -16.49
N ASN A 411 -19.03 18.05 -16.49
CA ASN A 411 -17.82 18.03 -17.31
C ASN A 411 -17.86 16.85 -18.29
N GLN A 412 -17.70 17.14 -19.59
CA GLN A 412 -17.70 16.10 -20.63
C GLN A 412 -16.61 15.05 -20.42
N PHE A 413 -15.36 15.48 -20.19
CA PHE A 413 -14.23 14.58 -20.04
C PHE A 413 -14.39 13.69 -18.79
N THR A 414 -14.72 14.29 -17.64
CA THR A 414 -14.86 13.55 -16.38
C THR A 414 -16.00 12.53 -16.45
N LEU A 415 -17.16 12.90 -17.02
CA LEU A 415 -18.28 11.97 -17.19
C LEU A 415 -17.94 10.83 -18.15
N LEU A 416 -17.31 11.12 -19.29
CA LEU A 416 -16.92 10.08 -20.25
C LEU A 416 -15.84 9.15 -19.67
N THR A 417 -14.89 9.67 -18.90
CA THR A 417 -13.87 8.85 -18.21
C THR A 417 -14.52 7.94 -17.17
N LEU A 418 -15.43 8.46 -16.35
CA LEU A 418 -16.18 7.64 -15.38
C LEU A 418 -16.96 6.52 -16.10
N LEU A 419 -17.68 6.87 -17.17
CA LEU A 419 -18.45 5.90 -17.95
C LEU A 419 -17.55 4.88 -18.63
N ALA A 420 -16.36 5.28 -19.11
CA ALA A 420 -15.40 4.37 -19.67
C ALA A 420 -15.13 3.24 -18.69
N ASP A 421 -14.82 3.53 -17.43
CA ASP A 421 -14.46 2.52 -16.44
C ASP A 421 -15.66 1.81 -15.82
N PHE A 422 -16.81 2.47 -15.77
CA PHE A 422 -18.04 1.88 -15.27
C PHE A 422 -18.62 0.81 -16.22
N ILE A 423 -18.56 1.02 -17.53
CA ILE A 423 -19.17 0.12 -18.51
C ILE A 423 -18.64 -1.33 -18.43
N PRO A 424 -17.32 -1.61 -18.40
CA PRO A 424 -16.80 -2.98 -18.30
C PRO A 424 -17.26 -3.72 -17.04
N LYS A 425 -17.41 -2.99 -15.94
CA LYS A 425 -17.88 -3.52 -14.66
C LYS A 425 -19.34 -3.96 -14.76
N LEU A 426 -20.20 -3.10 -15.32
CA LEU A 426 -21.60 -3.43 -15.57
C LEU A 426 -21.73 -4.57 -16.59
N ALA A 427 -20.92 -4.54 -17.65
CA ALA A 427 -20.89 -5.56 -18.69
C ALA A 427 -20.46 -6.94 -18.17
N GLY A 428 -19.73 -7.00 -17.05
CA GLY A 428 -19.37 -8.24 -16.36
C GLY A 428 -20.52 -8.86 -15.56
N HIS A 429 -21.55 -8.09 -15.22
CA HIS A 429 -22.61 -8.50 -14.32
C HIS A 429 -23.57 -9.52 -14.91
N HIS A 430 -23.85 -10.62 -14.19
CA HIS A 430 -24.74 -11.70 -14.63
C HIS A 430 -26.13 -11.22 -15.06
N ALA A 431 -26.67 -10.20 -14.39
CA ALA A 431 -27.99 -9.62 -14.62
C ALA A 431 -28.01 -8.39 -15.53
N LEU A 432 -26.95 -8.12 -16.32
CA LEU A 432 -26.95 -7.00 -17.28
C LEU A 432 -28.18 -7.05 -18.19
N ALA A 433 -28.97 -5.98 -18.16
CA ALA A 433 -30.28 -5.91 -18.84
C ALA A 433 -30.38 -4.71 -19.81
N ALA A 434 -31.52 -4.59 -20.48
CA ALA A 434 -31.76 -3.56 -21.51
C ALA A 434 -31.72 -2.14 -20.93
N GLU A 435 -32.28 -1.97 -19.73
CA GLU A 435 -32.32 -0.71 -18.99
C GLU A 435 -30.92 -0.16 -18.65
N ASP A 436 -29.95 -1.03 -18.37
CA ASP A 436 -28.56 -0.67 -18.08
C ASP A 436 -27.91 -0.01 -19.29
N VAL A 437 -28.06 -0.65 -20.46
CA VAL A 437 -27.48 -0.20 -21.72
C VAL A 437 -28.17 1.09 -22.20
N GLU A 438 -29.48 1.20 -22.01
CA GLU A 438 -30.22 2.44 -22.26
C GLU A 438 -29.75 3.59 -21.35
N GLY A 439 -29.58 3.32 -20.06
CA GLY A 439 -29.13 4.29 -19.07
C GLY A 439 -27.72 4.80 -19.34
N ILE A 440 -26.78 3.90 -19.67
CA ILE A 440 -25.43 4.27 -20.10
C ILE A 440 -25.50 5.14 -21.36
N SER A 441 -26.29 4.71 -22.35
CA SER A 441 -26.45 5.46 -23.61
C SER A 441 -26.99 6.85 -23.36
N PHE A 442 -27.94 7.01 -22.44
CA PHE A 442 -28.46 8.30 -22.01
C PHE A 442 -27.36 9.16 -21.37
N CYS A 443 -26.58 8.61 -20.43
CA CYS A 443 -25.50 9.34 -19.77
C CYS A 443 -24.42 9.81 -20.76
N ILE A 444 -24.05 8.96 -21.72
CA ILE A 444 -23.11 9.34 -22.79
C ILE A 444 -23.69 10.47 -23.63
N ASN A 445 -24.94 10.37 -24.08
CA ASN A 445 -25.57 11.44 -24.86
C ASN A 445 -25.63 12.75 -24.07
N LYS A 446 -25.93 12.71 -22.76
CA LYS A 446 -25.84 13.89 -21.89
C LYS A 446 -24.43 14.48 -21.91
N ALA A 447 -23.39 13.66 -21.84
CA ALA A 447 -22.00 14.13 -21.94
C ALA A 447 -21.68 14.80 -23.29
N LEU A 448 -22.31 14.36 -24.39
CA LEU A 448 -22.13 14.95 -25.71
C LEU A 448 -22.75 16.36 -25.84
N TYR A 449 -23.75 16.68 -25.01
CA TYR A 449 -24.36 18.01 -24.96
C TYR A 449 -23.61 19.02 -24.08
N LEU A 450 -22.65 18.56 -23.27
CA LEU A 450 -21.81 19.43 -22.44
C LEU A 450 -20.78 20.21 -23.29
N PRO A 451 -20.21 21.31 -22.76
CA PRO A 451 -19.12 22.02 -23.42
C PRO A 451 -17.98 21.06 -23.82
N ARG A 452 -17.50 21.22 -25.05
CA ARG A 452 -16.47 20.33 -25.61
C ARG A 452 -15.17 20.44 -24.82
N ASP A 453 -14.65 19.30 -24.41
CA ASP A 453 -13.34 19.17 -23.78
C ASP A 453 -12.39 18.41 -24.72
N GLN A 454 -11.27 19.03 -25.10
CA GLN A 454 -10.29 18.44 -26.02
C GLN A 454 -9.67 17.15 -25.46
N ARG A 455 -9.58 17.02 -24.12
CA ARG A 455 -9.09 15.80 -23.47
C ARG A 455 -9.99 14.60 -23.78
N SER A 456 -11.27 14.83 -24.07
CA SER A 456 -12.22 13.78 -24.44
C SER A 456 -11.85 13.04 -25.73
N VAL A 457 -11.00 13.61 -26.58
CA VAL A 457 -10.57 12.95 -27.83
C VAL A 457 -9.89 11.60 -27.56
N THR A 458 -9.15 11.47 -26.46
CA THR A 458 -8.46 10.22 -26.10
C THR A 458 -9.40 9.19 -25.50
N ILE A 459 -10.47 9.61 -24.81
CA ILE A 459 -11.40 8.72 -24.10
C ILE A 459 -12.55 8.22 -24.99
N ILE A 460 -12.97 9.02 -25.98
CA ILE A 460 -14.10 8.69 -26.87
C ILE A 460 -13.95 7.30 -27.53
N PRO A 461 -12.79 6.92 -28.11
CA PRO A 461 -12.62 5.58 -28.67
C PRO A 461 -12.84 4.47 -27.63
N ILE A 462 -12.33 4.65 -26.42
CA ILE A 462 -12.42 3.67 -25.32
C ILE A 462 -13.88 3.47 -24.91
N VAL A 463 -14.61 4.56 -24.65
CA VAL A 463 -16.05 4.51 -24.29
C VAL A 463 -16.87 3.88 -25.42
N THR A 464 -16.58 4.23 -26.68
CA THR A 464 -17.30 3.69 -27.84
C THR A 464 -17.15 2.18 -27.92
N THR A 465 -15.91 1.66 -27.79
CA THR A 465 -15.65 0.22 -27.83
C THR A 465 -16.32 -0.48 -26.66
N ARG A 466 -16.16 0.03 -25.43
CA ARG A 466 -16.74 -0.56 -24.22
C ARG A 466 -18.28 -0.58 -24.27
N LEU A 467 -18.92 0.46 -24.81
CA LEU A 467 -20.37 0.51 -25.00
C LEU A 467 -20.86 -0.58 -25.97
N LEU A 468 -20.17 -0.77 -27.10
CA LEU A 468 -20.54 -1.80 -28.07
C LEU A 468 -20.34 -3.21 -27.50
N GLU A 469 -19.24 -3.45 -26.78
CA GLU A 469 -19.03 -4.72 -26.07
C GLU A 469 -20.11 -4.98 -25.01
N CYS A 470 -20.52 -3.94 -24.27
CA CYS A 470 -21.61 -4.04 -23.29
C CYS A 470 -22.95 -4.36 -23.97
N ASN A 471 -23.23 -3.73 -25.11
CA ASN A 471 -24.40 -4.05 -25.94
C ASN A 471 -24.39 -5.51 -26.40
N ASP A 472 -23.26 -6.00 -26.90
CA ASP A 472 -23.17 -7.37 -27.42
C ASP A 472 -23.38 -8.38 -26.27
N ARG A 473 -22.79 -8.14 -25.10
CA ARG A 473 -23.02 -8.97 -23.91
C ARG A 473 -24.47 -8.95 -23.42
N MET A 474 -25.15 -7.81 -23.49
CA MET A 474 -26.58 -7.72 -23.16
C MET A 474 -27.41 -8.61 -24.10
N MET A 475 -27.14 -8.54 -25.42
CA MET A 475 -27.79 -9.39 -26.41
C MET A 475 -27.53 -10.89 -26.17
N ASP A 476 -26.30 -11.24 -25.78
CA ASP A 476 -25.93 -12.64 -25.50
C ASP A 476 -26.62 -13.19 -24.24
N ARG A 477 -26.77 -12.36 -23.20
CA ARG A 477 -27.40 -12.77 -21.93
C ARG A 477 -28.92 -12.93 -22.06
N ASN A 478 -29.55 -12.13 -22.92
CA ASN A 478 -30.98 -12.20 -23.24
C ASN A 478 -31.88 -12.23 -21.98
N VAL A 479 -31.57 -11.38 -20.99
CA VAL A 479 -32.31 -11.26 -19.72
C VAL A 479 -33.73 -10.71 -19.95
N ARG A 480 -33.85 -9.74 -20.86
CA ARG A 480 -35.10 -9.12 -21.28
C ARG A 480 -35.60 -9.69 -22.60
N THR A 481 -36.82 -9.31 -22.99
CA THR A 481 -37.38 -9.74 -24.27
C THR A 481 -36.54 -9.24 -25.45
N MET A 482 -36.62 -9.94 -26.58
CA MET A 482 -35.90 -9.54 -27.79
C MET A 482 -36.28 -8.12 -28.26
N GLU A 483 -37.54 -7.72 -28.08
CA GLU A 483 -38.01 -6.39 -28.46
C GLU A 483 -37.35 -5.30 -27.59
N GLU A 484 -37.31 -5.48 -26.27
CA GLU A 484 -36.63 -4.56 -25.34
C GLU A 484 -35.13 -4.49 -25.60
N ASN A 485 -34.48 -5.64 -25.80
CA ASN A 485 -33.05 -5.70 -26.14
C ASN A 485 -32.74 -4.97 -27.46
N LEU A 486 -33.62 -5.07 -28.46
CA LEU A 486 -33.45 -4.36 -29.73
C LEU A 486 -33.56 -2.84 -29.56
N VAL A 487 -34.47 -2.36 -28.71
CA VAL A 487 -34.59 -0.92 -28.40
C VAL A 487 -33.30 -0.40 -27.79
N ALA A 488 -32.81 -1.06 -26.72
CA ALA A 488 -31.54 -0.70 -26.08
C ALA A 488 -30.35 -0.78 -27.06
N SER A 489 -30.30 -1.83 -27.89
CA SER A 489 -29.23 -2.02 -28.86
C SER A 489 -29.18 -0.93 -29.94
N ASN A 490 -30.33 -0.53 -30.46
CA ASN A 490 -30.41 0.55 -31.43
C ASN A 490 -29.94 1.88 -30.82
N LYS A 491 -30.32 2.16 -29.57
CA LYS A 491 -29.89 3.35 -28.83
C LYS A 491 -28.38 3.36 -28.57
N ALA A 492 -27.81 2.23 -28.18
CA ALA A 492 -26.36 2.07 -27.98
C ALA A 492 -25.59 2.28 -29.29
N LYS A 493 -26.05 1.68 -30.41
CA LYS A 493 -25.44 1.87 -31.74
C LYS A 493 -25.52 3.31 -32.23
N ALA A 494 -26.66 3.96 -32.05
CA ALA A 494 -26.83 5.38 -32.39
C ALA A 494 -25.89 6.28 -31.55
N THR A 495 -25.78 6.00 -30.25
CA THR A 495 -24.89 6.71 -29.33
C THR A 495 -23.41 6.50 -29.70
N ALA A 496 -23.02 5.27 -30.05
CA ALA A 496 -21.69 4.96 -30.54
C ALA A 496 -21.38 5.69 -31.86
N TYR A 497 -22.36 5.82 -32.76
CA TYR A 497 -22.22 6.61 -33.98
C TYR A 497 -22.06 8.11 -33.68
N ALA A 498 -22.81 8.66 -32.73
CA ALA A 498 -22.67 10.05 -32.29
C ALA A 498 -21.28 10.34 -31.71
N LEU A 499 -20.75 9.43 -30.89
CA LEU A 499 -19.37 9.49 -30.38
C LEU A 499 -18.33 9.49 -31.51
N LYS A 500 -18.47 8.60 -32.49
CA LYS A 500 -17.57 8.55 -33.67
C LYS A 500 -17.63 9.84 -34.49
N THR A 501 -18.82 10.39 -34.69
CA THR A 501 -19.01 11.67 -35.37
C THR A 501 -18.37 12.83 -34.61
N LEU A 502 -18.51 12.87 -33.27
CA LEU A 502 -17.84 13.87 -32.44
C LEU A 502 -16.31 13.75 -32.55
N LEU A 503 -15.76 12.54 -32.49
CA LEU A 503 -14.33 12.29 -32.64
C LEU A 503 -13.83 12.78 -34.00
N ALA A 504 -14.52 12.41 -35.09
CA ALA A 504 -14.19 12.88 -36.43
C ALA A 504 -14.24 14.41 -36.52
N SER A 505 -15.28 15.04 -35.96
CA SER A 505 -15.39 16.50 -35.88
C SER A 505 -14.20 17.12 -35.13
N ASN A 506 -13.83 16.59 -33.97
CA ASN A 506 -12.71 17.13 -33.17
C ASN A 506 -11.35 16.93 -33.85
N LEU A 507 -11.14 15.82 -34.57
CA LEU A 507 -9.90 15.58 -35.32
C LEU A 507 -9.80 16.45 -36.59
N ILE A 508 -10.93 16.67 -37.27
CA ILE A 508 -10.99 17.48 -38.50
C ILE A 508 -10.90 18.99 -38.16
N PHE A 509 -11.59 19.46 -37.12
CA PHE A 509 -11.65 20.88 -36.74
C PHE A 509 -10.68 21.29 -35.61
N GLY A 510 -9.90 20.35 -35.07
CA GLY A 510 -8.86 20.62 -34.07
C GLY A 510 -7.79 21.59 -34.59
N GLY A 511 -7.22 22.40 -33.69
CA GLY A 511 -6.47 23.64 -34.00
C GLY A 511 -5.32 23.55 -35.01
N GLN A 512 -4.81 22.36 -35.33
CA GLN A 512 -3.78 22.15 -36.35
C GLN A 512 -4.34 21.95 -37.78
N ASN A 513 -5.59 21.51 -37.95
CA ASN A 513 -6.20 21.23 -39.25
C ASN A 513 -7.00 22.40 -39.85
N ARG A 514 -7.21 23.49 -39.10
CA ARG A 514 -7.82 24.73 -39.65
C ARG A 514 -7.03 25.28 -40.86
N LYS A 515 -5.71 25.12 -40.89
CA LYS A 515 -4.89 25.50 -42.06
C LYS A 515 -5.09 24.58 -43.26
N LEU A 516 -5.30 23.28 -43.07
CA LEU A 516 -5.50 22.31 -44.15
C LEU A 516 -6.90 22.43 -44.76
N LEU A 517 -7.93 22.68 -43.96
CA LEU A 517 -9.30 22.90 -44.45
C LEU A 517 -9.50 24.28 -45.12
N SER A 518 -8.67 25.27 -44.78
CA SER A 518 -8.65 26.56 -45.48
C SER A 518 -8.13 26.44 -46.91
N CYS A 519 -7.36 25.39 -47.25
CA CYS A 519 -6.79 25.19 -48.57
C CYS A 519 -7.72 24.45 -49.55
N ALA A 520 -8.89 24.01 -49.11
CA ALA A 520 -9.92 23.41 -49.97
C ALA A 520 -10.88 24.46 -50.57
N HIS A 521 -10.42 25.70 -50.78
CA HIS A 521 -11.13 26.69 -51.58
C HIS A 521 -10.91 26.42 -53.07
N THR A 522 -11.91 25.77 -53.68
CA THR A 522 -12.43 26.03 -55.04
C THR A 522 -11.43 26.20 -56.18
N HIS A 523 -11.15 25.10 -56.87
CA HIS A 523 -10.93 25.11 -58.31
C HIS A 523 -11.86 24.08 -58.96
N THR A 524 -13.15 24.43 -59.07
CA THR A 524 -14.12 24.07 -60.13
C THR A 524 -15.55 24.22 -59.60
N GLU A 525 -16.42 24.75 -60.45
CA GLU A 525 -17.82 25.08 -60.17
C GLU A 525 -18.63 23.82 -59.84
N GLY A 526 -19.14 23.74 -58.60
CA GLY A 526 -20.04 22.66 -58.19
C GLY A 526 -20.24 22.60 -56.68
N ASN A 527 -21.25 23.32 -56.19
CA ASN A 527 -21.79 23.34 -54.82
C ASN A 527 -20.79 23.47 -53.64
N PRO A 528 -20.85 24.57 -52.85
CA PRO A 528 -20.11 24.59 -51.59
C PRO A 528 -20.66 23.51 -50.65
N ALA A 529 -19.75 22.80 -49.97
CA ALA A 529 -20.05 21.89 -48.86
C ALA A 529 -20.66 22.69 -47.70
N SER A 530 -21.92 23.06 -47.86
CA SER A 530 -22.69 23.94 -46.97
C SER A 530 -23.05 23.26 -45.65
N GLY A 531 -22.75 21.96 -45.50
CA GLY A 531 -23.10 21.17 -44.32
C GLY A 531 -22.01 21.04 -43.25
N TRP A 532 -20.83 21.63 -43.45
CA TRP A 532 -19.64 21.33 -42.63
C TRP A 532 -19.07 22.55 -41.87
N LEU A 533 -19.74 23.70 -41.92
CA LEU A 533 -19.37 24.88 -41.14
C LEU A 533 -20.55 25.25 -40.21
N SER A 534 -20.27 25.28 -38.91
CA SER A 534 -21.15 25.90 -37.92
C SER A 534 -21.35 27.37 -38.28
N MET A 535 -22.53 27.72 -38.79
CA MET A 535 -22.98 29.10 -38.73
C MET A 535 -23.35 29.40 -37.28
N ASN A 536 -22.38 29.90 -36.51
CA ASN A 536 -22.75 30.73 -35.36
C ASN A 536 -23.47 31.95 -35.92
N LYS A 537 -24.77 32.04 -35.66
CA LYS A 537 -25.51 33.30 -35.75
C LYS A 537 -25.69 33.79 -34.32
N ASP A 538 -25.12 34.97 -34.05
CA ASP A 538 -25.57 35.84 -32.97
C ASP A 538 -27.05 36.19 -33.13
#